data_AF-A0A1M5ACL3-F1
#
_entry.id   AF-A0A1M5ACL3-F1
#
_cell.length_a   1.000
_cell.length_b   1.000
_cell.length_c   1.000
_cell.angle_alpha   90.00
_cell.angle_beta   90.00
_cell.angle_gamma   90.00
#
_symmetry.space_group_name_H-M   'P 1'
#
loop_
_entity.id
_entity.type
_entity.pdbx_description
1 polymer ?
#
loop_
_entity_poly.entity_id
_entity_poly.type
_entity_poly.pdbx_seq_one_letter_code
_entity_poly.pdbx_strand_id
1 'polypeptide(L)'
;MRKILALVIVIALAVAGYQAYKDDSKRTALEEKVKGVLYSIGGDTSPIRVYDPNTMKQRPDLQPLADKFLEKHYNKEIKFILKNGTEFSGSIKNVVVAEYIKDDLSHKEGDLVLIGNFIVNSFQSSKIPKEVFIHKNVQLQLSKIYIVNGELVEDNKKPPLFLELTPLIDDVVIADEVTHYFQYTSPETKFLMSDKAYRSISGSEEGTKGKLSIEIKNKLNNKDLYIKSYFNINGLNFSEIKRESNVKEYVEWAKKNL
;
A
#
# COMPACT_ATOMS: atom_id res chain seq x y z
N MET A 1 -3.31 -4.24 -24.86
CA MET A 1 -4.22 -4.89 -25.84
C MET A 1 -4.89 -6.16 -25.32
N ARG A 2 -4.16 -7.21 -24.90
CA ARG A 2 -4.79 -8.48 -24.42
C ARG A 2 -5.78 -8.32 -23.25
N LYS A 3 -5.52 -7.39 -22.33
CA LYS A 3 -6.39 -7.11 -21.17
C LYS A 3 -7.72 -6.43 -21.52
N ILE A 4 -7.74 -5.59 -22.57
CA ILE A 4 -8.95 -4.94 -23.08
C ILE A 4 -9.84 -5.98 -23.76
N LEU A 5 -9.24 -6.88 -24.54
CA LEU A 5 -9.92 -8.04 -25.12
C LEU A 5 -10.56 -8.94 -24.06
N ALA A 6 -9.86 -9.25 -22.97
CA ALA A 6 -10.41 -10.05 -21.87
C ALA A 6 -11.60 -9.37 -21.17
N LEU A 7 -11.52 -8.06 -20.91
CA LEU A 7 -12.63 -7.29 -20.32
C LEU A 7 -13.86 -7.28 -21.24
N VAL A 8 -13.65 -7.05 -22.54
CA VAL A 8 -14.72 -7.06 -23.54
C VAL A 8 -15.37 -8.45 -23.66
N ILE A 9 -14.57 -9.52 -23.60
CA ILE A 9 -15.07 -10.90 -23.62
C ILE A 9 -15.87 -11.22 -22.35
N VAL A 10 -15.44 -10.76 -21.17
CA VAL A 10 -16.16 -10.97 -19.91
C VAL A 10 -17.48 -10.19 -19.89
N ILE A 11 -17.49 -8.95 -20.37
CA ILE A 11 -18.73 -8.15 -20.51
C ILE A 11 -19.66 -8.82 -21.53
N ALA A 12 -19.14 -9.30 -22.66
CA ALA A 12 -19.94 -10.00 -23.67
C ALA A 12 -20.51 -11.33 -23.16
N LEU A 13 -19.74 -12.11 -22.38
CA LEU A 13 -20.20 -13.35 -21.74
C LEU A 13 -21.20 -13.09 -20.61
N ALA A 14 -21.03 -12.01 -19.85
CA ALA A 14 -21.98 -11.58 -18.83
C ALA A 14 -23.31 -11.17 -19.47
N VAL A 15 -23.28 -10.34 -20.53
CA VAL A 15 -24.47 -9.89 -21.26
C VAL A 15 -25.17 -11.03 -21.99
N ALA A 16 -24.42 -11.91 -22.66
CA ALA A 16 -24.97 -13.08 -23.34
C ALA A 16 -25.52 -14.13 -22.35
N GLY A 17 -24.87 -14.32 -21.20
CA GLY A 17 -25.36 -15.19 -20.13
C GLY A 17 -26.62 -14.64 -19.43
N TYR A 18 -26.71 -13.32 -19.27
CA TYR A 18 -27.85 -12.64 -18.65
C TYR A 18 -29.14 -12.73 -19.49
N GLN A 19 -29.03 -12.78 -20.83
CA GLN A 19 -30.19 -12.99 -21.70
C GLN A 19 -30.62 -14.46 -21.86
N ALA A 20 -29.69 -15.41 -21.66
CA ALA A 20 -29.94 -16.83 -21.96
C ALA A 20 -30.46 -17.66 -20.78
N TYR A 21 -30.18 -17.28 -19.52
CA TYR A 21 -30.52 -18.10 -18.35
C TYR A 21 -31.61 -17.46 -17.49
N LYS A 22 -32.85 -17.97 -17.62
CA LYS A 22 -33.99 -17.70 -16.71
C LYS A 22 -33.91 -18.49 -15.39
N ASP A 23 -32.71 -18.88 -14.97
CA ASP A 23 -32.46 -19.77 -13.84
C ASP A 23 -31.51 -19.07 -12.85
N ASP A 24 -32.05 -18.67 -11.70
CA ASP A 24 -31.36 -17.84 -10.70
C ASP A 24 -30.07 -18.49 -10.20
N SER A 25 -30.01 -19.82 -10.10
CA SER A 25 -28.83 -20.55 -9.63
C SER A 25 -27.62 -20.36 -10.55
N LYS A 26 -27.84 -20.33 -11.86
CA LYS A 26 -26.80 -20.17 -12.89
C LYS A 26 -26.39 -18.71 -13.04
N ARG A 27 -27.32 -17.79 -12.81
CA ARG A 27 -27.04 -16.35 -12.73
C ARG A 27 -26.12 -16.04 -11.56
N THR A 28 -26.40 -16.56 -10.35
CA THR A 28 -25.53 -16.37 -9.18
C THR A 28 -24.13 -16.96 -9.41
N ALA A 29 -24.03 -18.16 -10.01
CA ALA A 29 -22.74 -18.76 -10.35
C ALA A 29 -21.95 -17.96 -11.40
N LEU A 30 -22.63 -17.33 -12.36
CA LEU A 30 -22.02 -16.46 -13.35
C LEU A 30 -21.57 -15.13 -12.72
N GLU A 31 -22.39 -14.53 -11.86
CA GLU A 31 -22.03 -13.33 -11.10
C GLU A 31 -20.83 -13.58 -10.17
N GLU A 32 -20.77 -14.73 -9.48
CA GLU A 32 -19.61 -15.12 -8.68
C GLU A 32 -18.35 -15.34 -9.53
N LYS A 33 -18.47 -15.95 -10.71
CA LYS A 33 -17.34 -16.11 -11.64
C LYS A 33 -16.88 -14.77 -12.23
N VAL A 34 -17.79 -13.89 -12.61
CA VAL A 34 -17.47 -12.55 -13.11
C VAL A 34 -16.85 -11.69 -12.00
N LYS A 35 -17.39 -11.75 -10.77
CA LYS A 35 -16.79 -11.13 -9.58
C LYS A 35 -15.39 -11.70 -9.32
N GLY A 36 -15.21 -13.03 -9.34
CA GLY A 36 -13.91 -13.68 -9.19
C GLY A 36 -12.88 -13.25 -10.24
N VAL A 37 -13.33 -13.07 -11.49
CA VAL A 37 -12.48 -12.55 -12.58
C VAL A 37 -12.20 -11.07 -12.38
N LEU A 38 -13.16 -10.24 -11.99
CA LEU A 38 -12.94 -8.81 -11.66
C LEU A 38 -12.00 -8.64 -10.45
N TYR A 39 -12.08 -9.51 -9.44
CA TYR A 39 -11.14 -9.55 -8.31
C TYR A 39 -9.74 -10.01 -8.73
N SER A 40 -9.61 -10.86 -9.76
CA SER A 40 -8.31 -11.20 -10.36
C SER A 40 -7.77 -10.10 -11.30
N ILE A 41 -8.66 -9.26 -11.85
CA ILE A 41 -8.33 -8.08 -12.67
C ILE A 41 -8.04 -6.86 -11.78
N GLY A 42 -8.53 -6.87 -10.53
CA GLY A 42 -8.18 -5.98 -9.43
C GLY A 42 -6.74 -6.15 -8.95
N GLY A 43 -5.82 -6.06 -9.91
CA GLY A 43 -4.42 -5.77 -9.73
C GLY A 43 -3.63 -6.75 -8.87
N ASP A 44 -2.93 -7.66 -9.55
CA ASP A 44 -1.46 -7.59 -9.45
C ASP A 44 -1.08 -6.14 -9.83
N THR A 45 -1.20 -5.24 -8.87
CA THR A 45 -0.59 -3.93 -8.95
C THR A 45 0.90 -4.23 -9.07
N SER A 46 1.48 -3.84 -10.21
CA SER A 46 2.93 -3.94 -10.41
C SER A 46 3.62 -3.49 -9.13
N PRO A 47 4.65 -4.21 -8.65
CA PRO A 47 5.40 -3.76 -7.48
C PRO A 47 5.72 -2.29 -7.66
N ILE A 48 5.47 -1.47 -6.63
CA ILE A 48 5.92 -0.08 -6.65
C ILE A 48 7.43 -0.17 -6.77
N ARG A 49 7.94 0.17 -7.96
CA ARG A 49 9.36 0.17 -8.28
C ARG A 49 9.80 1.61 -8.30
N VAL A 50 10.70 1.92 -7.38
CA VAL A 50 11.40 3.19 -7.31
C VAL A 50 12.55 3.19 -8.32
N TYR A 51 13.24 2.05 -8.47
CA TYR A 51 14.35 1.94 -9.39
C TYR A 51 13.88 1.91 -10.85
N ASP A 52 14.31 2.89 -11.64
CA ASP A 52 14.14 2.93 -13.10
C ASP A 52 15.53 2.93 -13.79
N PRO A 53 15.90 1.88 -14.54
CA PRO A 53 17.18 1.81 -15.22
C PRO A 53 17.38 2.88 -16.30
N ASN A 54 16.32 3.58 -16.72
CA ASN A 54 16.42 4.68 -17.69
C ASN A 54 16.82 6.01 -17.04
N THR A 55 16.65 6.16 -15.73
CA THR A 55 16.96 7.36 -14.96
C THR A 55 18.05 7.12 -13.91
N MET A 56 18.30 5.86 -13.56
CA MET A 56 19.21 5.46 -12.50
C MET A 56 20.18 4.37 -12.95
N LYS A 57 21.37 4.37 -12.33
CA LYS A 57 22.38 3.33 -12.46
C LYS A 57 22.79 2.83 -11.08
N GLN A 58 22.80 1.51 -10.87
CA GLN A 58 23.29 0.94 -9.61
C GLN A 58 24.80 1.16 -9.42
N ARG A 59 25.20 1.41 -8.18
CA ARG A 59 26.59 1.63 -7.73
C ARG A 59 27.02 0.51 -6.78
N PRO A 60 27.28 -0.72 -7.28
CA PRO A 60 27.68 -1.84 -6.44
C PRO A 60 29.02 -1.63 -5.75
N ASP A 61 29.87 -0.73 -6.27
CA ASP A 61 31.11 -0.29 -5.65
C ASP A 61 30.87 0.41 -4.29
N LEU A 62 29.69 1.00 -4.07
CA LEU A 62 29.31 1.65 -2.83
C LEU A 62 28.59 0.72 -1.85
N GLN A 63 28.36 -0.54 -2.21
CA GLN A 63 27.63 -1.50 -1.37
C GLN A 63 28.23 -1.67 0.04
N PRO A 64 29.57 -1.75 0.24
CA PRO A 64 30.14 -1.87 1.58
C PRO A 64 29.80 -0.68 2.49
N LEU A 65 29.61 0.52 1.92
CA LEU A 65 29.19 1.70 2.68
C LEU A 65 27.70 1.65 2.99
N ALA A 66 26.89 1.17 2.05
CA ALA A 66 25.46 0.96 2.25
C ALA A 66 25.19 -0.06 3.37
N ASP A 67 25.93 -1.17 3.40
CA ASP A 67 25.76 -2.21 4.43
C ASP A 67 26.03 -1.65 5.83
N LYS A 68 27.13 -0.89 6.01
CA LYS A 68 27.43 -0.19 7.27
C LYS A 68 26.34 0.81 7.65
N PHE A 69 25.83 1.55 6.68
CA PHE A 69 24.76 2.51 6.89
C PHE A 69 23.47 1.82 7.37
N LEU A 70 23.09 0.70 6.76
CA LEU A 70 21.93 -0.09 7.16
C LEU A 70 22.09 -0.68 8.55
N GLU A 71 23.29 -1.16 8.89
CA GLU A 71 23.57 -1.66 10.23
C GLU A 71 23.31 -0.58 11.31
N LYS A 72 23.65 0.67 11.01
CA LYS A 72 23.45 1.79 11.94
C LYS A 72 22.00 2.26 12.03
N HIS A 73 21.25 2.25 10.93
CA HIS A 73 19.96 2.94 10.82
C HIS A 73 18.74 2.03 10.68
N TYR A 74 18.89 0.85 10.08
CA TYR A 74 17.78 -0.03 9.67
C TYR A 74 17.96 -1.50 10.08
N ASN A 75 18.88 -1.81 11.00
CA ASN A 75 19.11 -3.19 11.46
C ASN A 75 18.00 -3.74 12.37
N LYS A 76 17.10 -2.86 12.84
CA LYS A 76 15.96 -3.25 13.68
C LYS A 76 14.72 -3.47 12.84
N GLU A 77 13.85 -4.30 13.39
CA GLU A 77 12.52 -4.50 12.85
C GLU A 77 11.72 -3.19 12.89
N ILE A 78 11.00 -2.93 11.80
CA ILE A 78 10.03 -1.85 11.69
C ILE A 78 8.68 -2.40 12.13
N LYS A 79 8.03 -1.74 13.10
CA LYS A 79 6.79 -2.23 13.71
C LYS A 79 5.68 -1.20 13.63
N PHE A 80 4.49 -1.66 13.26
CA PHE A 80 3.24 -0.90 13.28
C PHE A 80 2.24 -1.57 14.22
N ILE A 81 1.59 -0.75 15.05
CA ILE A 81 0.55 -1.18 15.98
C ILE A 81 -0.64 -0.25 15.76
N LEU A 82 -1.76 -0.80 15.27
CA LEU A 82 -3.01 -0.07 15.12
C LEU A 82 -3.79 -0.02 16.43
N LYS A 83 -4.71 0.92 16.54
CA LYS A 83 -5.43 1.23 17.79
C LYS A 83 -6.20 0.03 18.37
N ASN A 84 -6.65 -0.88 17.53
CA ASN A 84 -7.43 -2.07 17.93
C ASN A 84 -6.56 -3.32 18.18
N GLY A 85 -5.23 -3.18 18.18
CA GLY A 85 -4.30 -4.28 18.41
C GLY A 85 -3.93 -5.09 17.17
N THR A 86 -4.35 -4.69 15.96
CA THR A 86 -3.73 -5.21 14.74
C THR A 86 -2.26 -4.76 14.70
N GLU A 87 -1.35 -5.72 14.60
CA GLU A 87 0.09 -5.49 14.57
C GLU A 87 0.70 -6.06 13.29
N PHE A 88 1.67 -5.34 12.73
CA PHE A 88 2.48 -5.86 11.66
C PHE A 88 3.90 -5.35 11.75
N SER A 89 4.84 -6.16 11.28
CA SER A 89 6.25 -5.83 11.34
C SER A 89 6.97 -6.32 10.09
N GLY A 90 8.10 -5.69 9.80
CA GLY A 90 8.91 -6.02 8.66
C GLY A 90 10.32 -5.48 8.73
N SER A 91 11.10 -5.78 7.70
CA SER A 91 12.49 -5.36 7.62
C SER A 91 12.86 -4.96 6.21
N ILE A 92 13.86 -4.07 6.11
CA ILE A 92 14.43 -3.66 4.84
C ILE A 92 15.47 -4.68 4.40
N LYS A 93 15.37 -5.15 3.15
CA LYS A 93 16.26 -6.14 2.53
C LYS A 93 16.65 -5.71 1.12
N ASN A 94 17.66 -6.36 0.55
CA ASN A 94 18.11 -6.18 -0.84
C ASN A 94 18.35 -4.70 -1.19
N VAL A 95 19.06 -4.00 -0.30
CA VAL A 95 19.33 -2.57 -0.45
C VAL A 95 20.47 -2.37 -1.43
N VAL A 96 20.27 -1.43 -2.34
CA VAL A 96 21.27 -1.02 -3.33
C VAL A 96 21.45 0.49 -3.28
N VAL A 97 22.64 0.94 -3.65
CA VAL A 97 22.88 2.35 -3.98
C VAL A 97 22.60 2.55 -5.46
N ALA A 98 21.82 3.57 -5.79
CA ALA A 98 21.59 4.01 -7.15
C ALA A 98 22.02 5.47 -7.32
N GLU A 99 22.58 5.77 -8.47
CA GLU A 99 22.94 7.12 -8.90
C GLU A 99 21.98 7.55 -10.01
N TYR A 100 21.43 8.75 -9.89
CA TYR A 100 20.66 9.37 -10.96
C TYR A 100 21.58 9.75 -12.12
N ILE A 101 21.27 9.26 -13.33
CA ILE A 101 22.03 9.54 -14.55
C ILE A 101 21.39 10.62 -15.43
N LYS A 102 20.28 11.20 -14.97
CA LYS A 102 19.61 12.37 -15.53
C LYS A 102 18.69 12.96 -14.48
N ASP A 103 18.35 14.24 -14.63
CA ASP A 103 17.37 14.91 -13.77
C ASP A 103 15.98 14.26 -13.83
N ASP A 104 15.27 14.27 -12.71
CA ASP A 104 13.84 13.98 -12.61
C ASP A 104 13.10 15.07 -11.80
N LEU A 105 11.84 14.82 -11.41
CA LEU A 105 11.02 15.80 -10.68
C LEU A 105 11.55 16.11 -9.27
N SER A 106 12.36 15.24 -8.67
CA SER A 106 12.81 15.33 -7.28
C SER A 106 14.33 15.21 -7.11
N HIS A 107 15.08 14.83 -8.15
CA HIS A 107 16.51 14.54 -8.11
C HIS A 107 17.24 15.12 -9.32
N LYS A 108 18.54 15.38 -9.12
CA LYS A 108 19.46 15.82 -10.17
C LYS A 108 20.38 14.69 -10.60
N GLU A 109 20.90 14.79 -11.81
CA GLU A 109 22.01 13.96 -12.25
C GLU A 109 23.17 13.99 -11.24
N GLY A 110 23.67 12.81 -10.87
CA GLY A 110 24.69 12.58 -9.85
C GLY A 110 24.15 12.38 -8.43
N ASP A 111 22.86 12.61 -8.16
CA ASP A 111 22.27 12.32 -6.85
C ASP A 111 22.35 10.82 -6.53
N LEU A 112 22.80 10.48 -5.33
CA LEU A 112 22.83 9.10 -4.83
C LEU A 112 21.61 8.85 -3.93
N VAL A 113 20.99 7.69 -4.11
CA VAL A 113 19.86 7.24 -3.29
C VAL A 113 20.05 5.79 -2.83
N LEU A 114 19.55 5.50 -1.63
CA LEU A 114 19.40 4.13 -1.14
C LEU A 114 18.01 3.61 -1.49
N ILE A 115 17.97 2.46 -2.15
CA ILE A 115 16.73 1.81 -2.54
C ILE A 115 16.69 0.43 -1.90
N GLY A 116 15.63 0.12 -1.16
CA GLY A 116 15.48 -1.14 -0.44
C GLY A 116 14.11 -1.77 -0.62
N ASN A 117 13.99 -3.06 -0.32
CA ASN A 117 12.72 -3.77 -0.33
C ASN A 117 12.23 -3.93 1.11
N PHE A 118 11.02 -3.48 1.41
CA PHE A 118 10.36 -3.82 2.65
C PHE A 118 9.70 -5.19 2.54
N ILE A 119 10.06 -6.08 3.46
CA ILE A 119 9.50 -7.42 3.57
C ILE A 119 8.73 -7.52 4.88
N VAL A 120 7.44 -7.85 4.79
CA VAL A 120 6.59 -8.14 5.95
C VAL A 120 7.07 -9.45 6.60
N ASN A 121 7.50 -9.36 7.86
CA ASN A 121 7.98 -10.50 8.65
C ASN A 121 6.84 -11.12 9.47
N SER A 122 5.98 -10.29 10.05
CA SER A 122 4.87 -10.75 10.88
C SER A 122 3.61 -9.90 10.68
N PHE A 123 2.47 -10.55 10.90
CA PHE A 123 1.16 -9.93 10.93
C PHE A 123 0.30 -10.64 11.96
N GLN A 124 -0.33 -9.87 12.83
CA GLN A 124 -1.24 -10.35 13.84
C GLN A 124 -2.49 -9.47 13.86
N SER A 125 -3.64 -10.07 13.58
CA SER A 125 -4.95 -9.43 13.73
C SER A 125 -5.98 -10.49 14.08
N SER A 126 -6.97 -10.11 14.89
CA SER A 126 -8.10 -10.98 15.24
C SER A 126 -9.19 -11.04 14.17
N LYS A 127 -9.22 -10.05 13.26
CA LYS A 127 -10.32 -9.87 12.30
C LYS A 127 -9.87 -9.80 10.84
N ILE A 128 -8.62 -9.42 10.62
CA ILE A 128 -8.06 -9.24 9.28
C ILE A 128 -7.15 -10.44 9.00
N PRO A 129 -7.27 -11.08 7.83
CA PRO A 129 -6.36 -12.15 7.46
C PRO A 129 -5.09 -11.57 6.81
N LYS A 130 -3.97 -12.30 6.87
CA LYS A 130 -2.65 -11.84 6.38
C LYS A 130 -2.64 -11.51 4.88
N GLU A 131 -3.60 -12.05 4.14
CA GLU A 131 -3.80 -11.83 2.71
C GLU A 131 -4.18 -10.39 2.36
N VAL A 132 -4.47 -9.55 3.37
CA VAL A 132 -4.64 -8.10 3.18
C VAL A 132 -3.39 -7.44 2.56
N PHE A 133 -2.20 -7.97 2.82
CA PHE A 133 -0.97 -7.55 2.13
C PHE A 133 -0.90 -8.18 0.74
N ILE A 134 -1.56 -7.54 -0.21
CA ILE A 134 -1.45 -7.90 -1.64
C ILE A 134 0.00 -7.67 -2.11
N HIS A 135 0.68 -6.66 -1.54
CA HIS A 135 2.09 -6.36 -1.76
C HIS A 135 2.98 -6.96 -0.67
N LYS A 136 3.47 -8.18 -0.88
CA LYS A 136 4.45 -8.80 0.05
C LYS A 136 5.83 -8.15 0.01
N ASN A 137 6.09 -7.37 -1.04
CA ASN A 137 7.36 -6.69 -1.26
C ASN A 137 7.08 -5.33 -1.92
N VAL A 138 7.53 -4.26 -1.27
CA VAL A 138 7.45 -2.89 -1.78
C VAL A 138 8.85 -2.32 -1.81
N GLN A 139 9.27 -1.82 -2.97
CA GLN A 139 10.53 -1.12 -3.09
C GLN A 139 10.34 0.31 -2.59
N LEU A 140 11.25 0.76 -1.74
CA LEU A 140 11.23 2.05 -1.08
C LEU A 140 12.49 2.83 -1.44
N GLN A 141 12.36 4.14 -1.62
CA GLN A 141 13.51 5.02 -1.54
C GLN A 141 13.77 5.30 -0.07
N LEU A 142 14.79 4.67 0.49
CA LEU A 142 15.09 4.83 1.91
C LEU A 142 15.58 6.23 2.19
N SER A 143 16.53 6.74 1.40
CA SER A 143 17.15 8.04 1.67
C SER A 143 17.89 8.57 0.45
N LYS A 144 17.94 9.89 0.30
CA LYS A 144 18.97 10.54 -0.52
C LYS A 144 20.24 10.67 0.31
N ILE A 145 21.37 10.30 -0.27
CA ILE A 145 22.63 10.12 0.44
C ILE A 145 23.79 10.86 -0.24
N TYR A 146 24.82 11.17 0.53
CA TYR A 146 26.09 11.72 0.07
C TYR A 146 27.25 10.95 0.65
N ILE A 147 28.39 11.02 -0.02
CA ILE A 147 29.66 10.50 0.51
C ILE A 147 30.41 11.65 1.19
N VAL A 148 30.60 11.55 2.50
CA VAL A 148 31.38 12.51 3.29
C VAL A 148 32.42 11.74 4.07
N ASN A 149 33.70 12.07 3.90
CA ASN A 149 34.82 11.39 4.57
C ASN A 149 34.82 9.85 4.41
N GLY A 150 34.35 9.35 3.26
CA GLY A 150 34.27 7.91 2.98
C GLY A 150 33.08 7.19 3.64
N GLU A 151 32.14 7.92 4.23
CA GLU A 151 30.90 7.38 4.80
C GLU A 151 29.67 7.90 4.07
N LEU A 152 28.58 7.12 4.08
CA LEU A 152 27.28 7.58 3.60
C LEU A 152 26.57 8.39 4.67
N VAL A 153 26.10 9.57 4.29
CA VAL A 153 25.35 10.50 5.13
C VAL A 153 24.03 10.85 4.44
N GLU A 154 22.93 10.91 5.19
CA GLU A 154 21.62 11.29 4.64
C GLU A 154 21.55 12.80 4.35
N ASP A 155 20.83 13.16 3.28
CA ASP A 155 20.53 14.54 2.89
C ASP A 155 19.62 15.25 3.90
N ASN A 156 18.86 14.48 4.69
CA ASN A 156 17.99 14.99 5.75
C ASN A 156 18.14 14.15 7.02
N LYS A 157 17.90 14.74 8.20
CA LYS A 157 18.07 14.08 9.51
C LYS A 157 17.21 12.83 9.75
N LYS A 158 16.26 12.53 8.86
CA LYS A 158 15.56 11.24 8.76
C LYS A 158 14.70 11.27 7.49
N PRO A 159 14.75 10.24 6.65
CA PRO A 159 13.69 10.00 5.69
C PRO A 159 12.42 9.63 6.47
N PRO A 160 11.26 10.17 6.10
CA PRO A 160 10.02 9.82 6.76
C PRO A 160 9.60 8.43 6.27
N LEU A 161 10.26 7.38 6.78
CA LEU A 161 10.01 5.98 6.44
C LEU A 161 8.52 5.63 6.58
N PHE A 162 7.82 6.32 7.49
CA PHE A 162 6.37 6.26 7.63
C PHE A 162 5.64 6.56 6.31
N LEU A 163 6.05 7.58 5.56
CA LEU A 163 5.45 8.00 4.30
C LEU A 163 5.76 7.03 3.16
N GLU A 164 6.99 6.52 3.11
CA GLU A 164 7.39 5.51 2.13
C GLU A 164 6.58 4.21 2.29
N LEU A 165 6.17 3.89 3.52
CA LEU A 165 5.37 2.70 3.84
C LEU A 165 3.86 2.91 3.69
N THR A 166 3.39 4.09 3.30
CA THR A 166 1.95 4.36 3.15
C THR A 166 1.22 3.38 2.22
N PRO A 167 1.79 2.87 1.11
CA PRO A 167 1.12 1.88 0.26
C PRO A 167 0.95 0.49 0.91
N LEU A 168 1.62 0.25 2.05
CA LEU A 168 1.45 -0.96 2.85
C LEU A 168 0.49 -0.73 4.01
N ILE A 169 0.54 0.47 4.60
CA ILE A 169 -0.26 0.81 5.78
C ILE A 169 -1.74 1.02 5.39
N ASP A 170 -2.02 1.58 4.21
CA ASP A 170 -3.39 1.96 3.80
C ASP A 170 -4.35 0.76 3.73
N ASP A 171 -3.95 -0.33 3.09
CA ASP A 171 -4.74 -1.56 2.96
C ASP A 171 -5.11 -2.11 4.35
N VAL A 172 -4.15 -2.11 5.28
CA VAL A 172 -4.38 -2.58 6.65
C VAL A 172 -5.32 -1.63 7.38
N VAL A 173 -5.10 -0.31 7.32
CA VAL A 173 -5.94 0.69 8.00
C VAL A 173 -7.39 0.66 7.49
N ILE A 174 -7.60 0.49 6.18
CA ILE A 174 -8.96 0.38 5.60
C ILE A 174 -9.63 -0.91 6.09
N ALA A 175 -8.94 -2.05 5.98
CA ALA A 175 -9.46 -3.35 6.42
C ALA A 175 -9.78 -3.35 7.93
N ASP A 176 -8.90 -2.75 8.71
CA ASP A 176 -9.03 -2.61 10.15
C ASP A 176 -10.27 -1.80 10.54
N GLU A 177 -10.51 -0.70 9.84
CA GLU A 177 -11.65 0.16 10.12
C GLU A 177 -12.99 -0.44 9.67
N VAL A 178 -13.05 -1.05 8.48
CA VAL A 178 -14.30 -1.64 7.99
C VAL A 178 -14.69 -2.91 8.76
N THR A 179 -13.69 -3.65 9.27
CA THR A 179 -13.94 -4.87 10.07
C THR A 179 -14.43 -4.58 11.50
N HIS A 180 -14.56 -3.31 11.87
CA HIS A 180 -15.39 -2.92 13.02
C HIS A 180 -16.88 -3.18 12.79
N TYR A 181 -17.33 -3.20 11.53
CA TYR A 181 -18.74 -3.26 11.16
C TYR A 181 -19.13 -4.53 10.41
N PHE A 182 -18.23 -5.07 9.57
CA PHE A 182 -18.47 -6.27 8.78
C PHE A 182 -17.35 -7.32 8.94
N GLN A 183 -17.59 -8.55 8.49
CA GLN A 183 -16.52 -9.52 8.37
C GLN A 183 -15.60 -9.15 7.19
N TYR A 184 -14.31 -9.50 7.27
CA TYR A 184 -13.36 -9.22 6.18
C TYR A 184 -13.80 -9.85 4.85
N THR A 185 -14.43 -11.02 4.91
CA THR A 185 -14.89 -11.77 3.74
C THR A 185 -16.21 -11.26 3.15
N SER A 186 -16.86 -10.28 3.79
CA SER A 186 -18.17 -9.78 3.38
C SER A 186 -18.11 -9.04 2.03
N PRO A 187 -19.21 -9.01 1.26
CA PRO A 187 -19.29 -8.24 0.01
C PRO A 187 -18.95 -6.76 0.19
N GLU A 188 -19.38 -6.15 1.29
CA GLU A 188 -19.13 -4.74 1.62
C GLU A 188 -17.63 -4.49 1.81
N THR A 189 -16.96 -5.27 2.66
CA THR A 189 -15.51 -5.14 2.84
C THR A 189 -14.77 -5.33 1.52
N LYS A 190 -15.15 -6.33 0.73
CA LYS A 190 -14.53 -6.59 -0.58
C LYS A 190 -14.74 -5.44 -1.56
N PHE A 191 -15.94 -4.86 -1.61
CA PHE A 191 -16.27 -3.72 -2.48
C PHE A 191 -15.52 -2.44 -2.08
N LEU A 192 -15.26 -2.24 -0.79
CA LEU A 192 -14.45 -1.12 -0.33
C LEU A 192 -12.98 -1.33 -0.70
N MET A 193 -12.47 -2.55 -0.54
CA MET A 193 -11.06 -2.88 -0.77
C MET A 193 -10.68 -2.96 -2.26
N SER A 194 -11.61 -3.26 -3.18
CA SER A 194 -11.30 -3.44 -4.61
C SER A 194 -10.88 -2.16 -5.35
N ASP A 195 -11.29 -0.98 -4.86
CA ASP A 195 -11.24 0.26 -5.64
C ASP A 195 -9.98 1.09 -5.37
N LYS A 196 -8.80 0.46 -5.51
CA LYS A 196 -7.49 1.11 -5.29
C LYS A 196 -7.26 2.35 -6.16
N ALA A 197 -7.74 2.33 -7.41
CA ALA A 197 -7.58 3.45 -8.35
C ALA A 197 -8.30 4.74 -7.92
N TYR A 198 -9.27 4.63 -7.01
CA TYR A 198 -10.03 5.77 -6.48
C TYR A 198 -9.52 6.23 -5.11
N ARG A 199 -8.43 5.64 -4.61
CA ARG A 199 -7.82 6.02 -3.35
C ARG A 199 -6.84 7.17 -3.58
N SER A 200 -7.02 8.22 -2.80
CA SER A 200 -6.04 9.28 -2.58
C SER A 200 -5.41 9.05 -1.21
N ILE A 201 -4.09 8.93 -1.17
CA ILE A 201 -3.33 8.67 0.06
C ILE A 201 -2.36 9.83 0.25
N SER A 202 -2.35 10.37 1.45
CA SER A 202 -1.40 11.40 1.85
C SER A 202 -0.95 11.17 3.28
N GLY A 203 0.23 11.67 3.63
CA GLY A 203 0.68 11.65 5.00
C GLY A 203 1.60 12.80 5.34
N SER A 204 1.88 12.94 6.63
CA SER A 204 2.85 13.89 7.16
C SER A 204 3.57 13.29 8.36
N GLU A 205 4.83 13.65 8.53
CA GLU A 205 5.65 13.33 9.70
C GLU A 205 6.20 14.63 10.31
N GLU A 206 5.99 14.83 11.61
CA GLU A 206 6.50 15.97 12.37
C GLU A 206 7.08 15.47 13.70
N GLY A 207 8.42 15.34 13.73
CA GLY A 207 9.15 14.88 14.91
C GLY A 207 8.76 13.45 15.30
N THR A 208 8.02 13.30 16.41
CA THR A 208 7.54 12.00 16.91
C THR A 208 6.08 11.74 16.54
N LYS A 209 5.50 12.50 15.61
CA LYS A 209 4.08 12.38 15.22
C LYS A 209 3.96 12.09 13.73
N GLY A 210 3.11 11.14 13.40
CA GLY A 210 2.75 10.80 12.02
C GLY A 210 1.24 10.95 11.79
N LYS A 211 0.86 11.25 10.55
CA LYS A 211 -0.53 11.25 10.11
C LYS A 211 -0.63 10.58 8.74
N LEU A 212 -1.59 9.67 8.59
CA LEU A 212 -2.00 9.06 7.33
C LEU A 212 -3.45 9.48 7.05
N SER A 213 -3.72 9.98 5.84
CA SER A 213 -5.08 10.30 5.38
C SER A 213 -5.35 9.51 4.10
N ILE A 214 -6.44 8.74 4.14
CA ILE A 214 -6.94 7.93 3.03
C ILE A 214 -8.30 8.48 2.65
N GLU A 215 -8.48 8.80 1.37
CA GLU A 215 -9.77 9.21 0.81
C GLU A 215 -10.11 8.28 -0.35
N ILE A 216 -11.28 7.65 -0.31
CA ILE A 216 -11.79 6.75 -1.36
C ILE A 216 -12.95 7.45 -2.04
N LYS A 217 -12.71 7.88 -3.28
CA LYS A 217 -13.65 8.71 -4.04
C LYS A 217 -14.90 7.94 -4.44
N ASN A 218 -16.02 8.67 -4.52
CA ASN A 218 -17.30 8.18 -5.07
C ASN A 218 -17.90 6.96 -4.35
N LYS A 219 -17.63 6.77 -3.06
CA LYS A 219 -18.16 5.63 -2.30
C LYS A 219 -19.46 5.92 -1.53
N LEU A 220 -19.87 7.18 -1.47
CA LEU A 220 -21.05 7.63 -0.73
C LEU A 220 -21.84 8.67 -1.54
N ASN A 221 -22.65 8.31 -2.55
CA ASN A 221 -23.50 9.26 -3.33
C ASN A 221 -22.93 10.70 -3.43
N ASN A 222 -21.84 10.88 -4.19
CA ASN A 222 -21.11 12.15 -4.36
C ASN A 222 -20.36 12.70 -3.12
N LYS A 223 -20.09 11.84 -2.15
CA LYS A 223 -19.21 12.08 -1.01
C LYS A 223 -18.10 11.03 -0.98
N ASP A 224 -16.93 11.46 -0.53
CA ASP A 224 -15.77 10.59 -0.36
C ASP A 224 -15.81 9.90 1.00
N LEU A 225 -15.37 8.65 1.02
CA LEU A 225 -15.07 7.96 2.27
C LEU A 225 -13.67 8.37 2.72
N TYR A 226 -13.50 8.76 3.98
CA TYR A 226 -12.20 9.11 4.53
C TYR A 226 -11.87 8.29 5.77
N ILE A 227 -10.57 8.01 5.93
CA ILE A 227 -9.97 7.45 7.13
C ILE A 227 -8.69 8.22 7.42
N LYS A 228 -8.58 8.81 8.61
CA LYS A 228 -7.41 9.55 9.08
C LYS A 228 -6.86 8.86 10.31
N SER A 229 -5.64 8.35 10.20
CA SER A 229 -4.92 7.68 11.28
C SER A 229 -3.75 8.55 11.76
N TYR A 230 -3.59 8.64 13.07
CA TYR A 230 -2.57 9.45 13.73
C TYR A 230 -1.67 8.53 14.54
N PHE A 231 -0.37 8.71 14.43
CA PHE A 231 0.64 7.82 14.99
C PHE A 231 1.60 8.57 15.90
N ASN A 232 2.02 7.90 16.98
CA ASN A 232 3.23 8.24 17.70
C ASN A 232 4.41 7.45 17.09
N ILE A 233 5.54 8.12 16.88
CA ILE A 233 6.71 7.59 16.22
C ILE A 233 7.86 7.54 17.23
N ASN A 234 8.37 6.33 17.48
CA ASN A 234 9.55 6.10 18.31
C ASN A 234 10.56 5.23 17.57
N GLY A 235 11.46 5.89 16.84
CA GLY A 235 12.41 5.20 15.96
C GLY A 235 11.67 4.52 14.81
N LEU A 236 11.79 3.19 14.73
CA LEU A 236 11.12 2.36 13.72
C LEU A 236 9.80 1.77 14.21
N ASN A 237 9.28 2.25 15.34
CA ASN A 237 8.00 1.84 15.90
C ASN A 237 6.94 2.93 15.69
N PHE A 238 5.82 2.54 15.10
CA PHE A 238 4.70 3.41 14.77
C PHE A 238 3.43 2.90 15.48
N SER A 239 2.96 3.65 16.47
CA SER A 239 1.76 3.28 17.25
C SER A 239 0.62 4.22 16.95
N GLU A 240 -0.48 3.71 16.43
CA GLU A 240 -1.68 4.51 16.17
C GLU A 240 -2.34 4.94 17.48
N ILE A 241 -2.50 6.25 17.65
CA ILE A 241 -3.08 6.87 18.85
C ILE A 241 -4.54 7.28 18.64
N LYS A 242 -4.92 7.60 17.39
CA LYS A 242 -6.24 8.11 17.04
C LYS A 242 -6.59 7.72 15.62
N ARG A 243 -7.87 7.45 15.39
CA ARG A 243 -8.47 7.32 14.06
C ARG A 243 -9.75 8.13 13.97
N GLU A 244 -9.94 8.83 12.86
CA GLU A 244 -11.16 9.54 12.47
C GLU A 244 -11.64 8.98 11.14
N SER A 245 -12.91 8.64 11.02
CA SER A 245 -13.45 8.08 9.78
C SER A 245 -14.94 8.40 9.61
N ASN A 246 -15.43 8.31 8.38
CA ASN A 246 -16.86 8.22 8.08
C ASN A 246 -17.26 6.83 7.56
N VAL A 247 -16.49 5.78 7.88
CA VAL A 247 -16.78 4.40 7.43
C VAL A 247 -18.15 3.92 7.89
N LYS A 248 -18.65 4.40 9.04
CA LYS A 248 -20.01 4.14 9.49
C LYS A 248 -21.09 4.60 8.49
N GLU A 249 -20.89 5.73 7.82
CA GLU A 249 -21.82 6.20 6.78
C GLU A 249 -21.83 5.24 5.58
N TYR A 250 -20.65 4.71 5.23
CA TYR A 250 -20.52 3.72 4.17
C TYR A 250 -21.20 2.41 4.52
N VAL A 251 -21.08 1.98 5.77
CA VAL A 251 -21.76 0.78 6.27
C VAL A 251 -23.28 0.90 6.12
N GLU A 252 -23.84 2.06 6.49
CA GLU A 252 -25.29 2.29 6.37
C GLU A 252 -25.77 2.42 4.93
N TRP A 253 -24.93 2.94 4.03
CA TRP A 253 -25.19 2.92 2.59
C TRP A 253 -25.11 1.50 2.02
N ALA A 254 -24.05 0.75 2.36
CA ALA A 254 -23.76 -0.57 1.82
C ALA A 254 -24.89 -1.56 2.13
N LYS A 255 -25.39 -1.60 3.36
CA LYS A 255 -26.53 -2.46 3.77
C LYS A 255 -27.80 -2.29 2.93
N LYS A 256 -27.95 -1.14 2.25
CA LYS A 256 -29.15 -0.81 1.45
C LYS A 256 -28.94 -0.99 -0.05
N ASN A 257 -27.69 -1.10 -0.50
CA ASN A 257 -27.32 -0.99 -1.92
C ASN A 257 -26.44 -2.14 -2.43
N LEU A 258 -25.88 -2.96 -1.55
CA LEU A 258 -25.10 -4.17 -1.85
C LEU A 258 -25.83 -5.41 -1.33
#